data_AF-A0A846E3V0-F1
#
_entry.id   AF-A0A846E3V0-F1
#
_cell.length_a   1.000
_cell.length_b   1.000
_cell.length_c   1.000
_cell.angle_alpha   90.00
_cell.angle_beta   90.00
_cell.angle_gamma   90.00
#
_symmetry.space_group_name_H-M   'P 1'
#
loop_
_entity.id
_entity.type
_entity.pdbx_description
1 polymer ?
#
loop_
_entity_poly.entity_id
_entity_poly.type
_entity_poly.pdbx_seq_one_letter_code
_entity_poly.pdbx_strand_id
1 'polypeptide(L)'
;YKQAPGQPLQRPGYYWLAYEWDNLYLACTGCNQRHKQNLFPLQDPTKRAVNHRHKIKDEQPLFIDPGKEDPKDFLGFRGEFAYAIEESSKGQTTIDYLNLNERSLPEARLHHLQKLKAICQLLKIAESQKMSLPPEFQKLVEEAKDFLKKVLQDDEAFTAASRCAIESDFEFVIE
;
A
#
# COMPACT_ATOMS: atom_id res chain seq x y z
N TYR A 1 3.58 -13.03 -20.90
CA TYR A 1 2.69 -12.21 -20.07
C TYR A 1 1.38 -12.95 -19.85
N LYS A 2 0.60 -12.56 -18.84
CA LYS A 2 -0.76 -13.03 -18.54
C LYS A 2 -1.64 -11.79 -18.37
N GLN A 3 -2.90 -11.84 -18.79
CA GLN A 3 -3.87 -10.76 -18.58
C GLN A 3 -4.71 -10.99 -17.31
N ALA A 4 -4.85 -12.24 -16.85
CA ALA A 4 -5.48 -12.59 -15.58
C ALA A 4 -4.74 -13.76 -14.89
N PRO A 5 -4.91 -13.95 -13.57
CA PRO A 5 -4.47 -15.15 -12.86
C PRO A 5 -4.99 -16.43 -13.52
N GLY A 6 -4.19 -17.50 -13.49
CA GLY A 6 -4.56 -18.79 -14.10
C GLY A 6 -4.49 -18.87 -15.63
N GLN A 7 -4.39 -17.74 -16.35
CA GLN A 7 -4.26 -17.77 -17.81
C GLN A 7 -2.89 -18.31 -18.26
N PRO A 8 -2.82 -18.96 -19.44
CA PRO A 8 -1.57 -19.45 -20.00
C PRO A 8 -0.61 -18.30 -20.31
N LEU A 9 0.70 -18.58 -20.19
CA LEU A 9 1.74 -17.61 -20.50
C LEU A 9 1.81 -17.32 -21.99
N GLN A 10 1.61 -16.05 -22.37
CA GLN A 10 1.69 -15.59 -23.75
C GLN A 10 3.05 -14.95 -24.10
N ARG A 11 3.41 -14.97 -25.38
CA ARG A 11 4.64 -14.39 -25.95
C ARG A 11 4.30 -13.52 -27.18
N PRO A 12 5.13 -12.53 -27.53
CA PRO A 12 6.34 -12.09 -26.82
C PRO A 12 6.01 -11.31 -25.53
N GLY A 13 6.89 -11.39 -24.53
CA GLY A 13 6.86 -10.51 -23.35
C GLY A 13 7.51 -9.15 -23.64
N TYR A 14 7.63 -8.30 -22.62
CA TYR A 14 8.23 -6.96 -22.71
C TYR A 14 9.76 -7.00 -22.60
N TYR A 15 10.43 -7.79 -23.45
CA TYR A 15 11.88 -8.02 -23.35
C TYR A 15 12.71 -6.74 -23.47
N TRP A 16 12.23 -5.75 -24.23
CA TRP A 16 12.92 -4.48 -24.45
C TRP A 16 12.80 -3.51 -23.27
N LEU A 17 11.95 -3.80 -22.28
CA LEU A 17 11.83 -3.01 -21.05
C LEU A 17 12.62 -3.59 -19.88
N ALA A 18 13.20 -4.79 -20.03
CA ALA A 18 13.75 -5.55 -18.91
C ALA A 18 14.87 -4.81 -18.15
N TYR A 19 15.60 -3.91 -18.83
CA TYR A 19 16.74 -3.17 -18.29
C TYR A 19 16.56 -1.66 -18.31
N GLU A 20 15.32 -1.18 -18.53
CA GLU A 20 15.01 0.24 -18.41
C GLU A 20 14.95 0.61 -16.93
N TRP A 21 15.68 1.66 -16.52
CA TRP A 21 15.74 2.10 -15.12
C TRP A 21 14.36 2.40 -14.54
N ASP A 22 13.51 3.04 -15.33
CA ASP A 22 12.12 3.38 -14.96
C ASP A 22 11.18 2.15 -14.92
N ASN A 23 11.70 0.94 -15.13
CA ASN A 23 10.99 -0.33 -15.02
C ASN A 23 11.55 -1.22 -13.88
N LEU A 24 12.50 -0.72 -13.07
CA LEU A 24 13.10 -1.44 -11.95
C LEU A 24 12.57 -0.91 -10.62
N TYR A 25 11.85 -1.76 -9.89
CA TYR A 25 11.25 -1.43 -8.59
C TYR A 25 11.77 -2.34 -7.50
N LEU A 26 12.00 -1.79 -6.31
CA LEU A 26 12.17 -2.57 -5.10
C LEU A 26 10.80 -3.11 -4.67
N ALA A 27 10.64 -4.43 -4.64
CA ALA A 27 9.36 -5.07 -4.35
C ALA A 27 9.53 -6.26 -3.41
N CYS A 28 8.50 -6.50 -2.59
CA CYS A 28 8.50 -7.64 -1.68
C CYS A 28 8.49 -8.97 -2.45
N THR A 29 9.15 -10.01 -1.90
CA THR A 29 9.23 -11.34 -2.53
C THR A 29 7.85 -11.92 -2.82
N GLY A 30 6.89 -11.78 -1.89
CA GLY A 30 5.51 -12.22 -2.09
C GLY A 30 4.83 -11.48 -3.25
N CYS A 31 4.94 -10.16 -3.27
CA CYS A 31 4.36 -9.27 -4.25
C CYS A 31 4.86 -9.61 -5.66
N ASN A 32 6.18 -9.65 -5.84
CA ASN A 32 6.80 -9.79 -7.15
C ASN A 32 6.88 -11.26 -7.62
N GLN A 33 7.36 -12.18 -6.78
CA GLN A 33 7.68 -13.55 -7.19
C GLN A 33 6.50 -14.52 -7.04
N ARG A 34 5.57 -14.27 -6.10
CA ARG A 34 4.44 -15.16 -5.85
C ARG A 34 3.14 -14.70 -6.51
N HIS A 35 2.87 -13.39 -6.52
CA HIS A 35 1.62 -12.83 -7.03
C HIS A 35 1.77 -12.26 -8.44
N LYS A 36 2.50 -11.15 -8.58
CA LYS A 36 2.62 -10.41 -9.84
C LYS A 36 3.22 -11.27 -10.95
N GLN A 37 4.43 -11.80 -10.75
CA GLN A 37 5.14 -12.62 -11.75
C GLN A 37 5.06 -12.01 -13.17
N ASN A 38 4.45 -12.75 -14.11
CA ASN A 38 4.25 -12.38 -15.51
C ASN A 38 2.87 -11.75 -15.78
N LEU A 39 2.15 -11.29 -14.76
CA LEU A 39 0.84 -10.65 -14.85
C LEU A 39 1.02 -9.17 -15.20
N PHE A 40 0.45 -8.80 -16.36
CA PHE A 40 0.47 -7.45 -16.91
C PHE A 40 -0.94 -7.16 -17.45
N PRO A 41 -1.93 -7.01 -16.56
CA PRO A 41 -3.32 -6.80 -16.94
C PRO A 41 -3.49 -5.41 -17.56
N LEU A 42 -4.16 -5.34 -18.70
CA LEU A 42 -4.50 -4.12 -19.40
C LEU A 42 -6.01 -3.95 -19.45
N GLN A 43 -6.47 -2.71 -19.42
CA GLN A 43 -7.89 -2.37 -19.63
C GLN A 43 -8.37 -2.85 -21.01
N ASP A 44 -7.52 -2.71 -22.03
CA ASP A 44 -7.73 -3.26 -23.38
C ASP A 44 -6.49 -4.05 -23.83
N PRO A 45 -6.52 -5.39 -23.75
CA PRO A 45 -5.41 -6.23 -24.19
C PRO A 45 -5.06 -6.09 -25.69
N THR A 46 -5.96 -5.59 -26.53
CA THR A 46 -5.71 -5.42 -27.97
C THR A 46 -4.77 -4.25 -28.27
N LYS A 47 -4.62 -3.31 -27.31
CA LYS A 47 -3.70 -2.15 -27.40
C LYS A 47 -2.28 -2.47 -26.99
N ARG A 48 -2.00 -3.72 -26.60
CA ARG A 48 -0.69 -4.13 -26.12
C ARG A 48 0.44 -3.90 -27.15
N ALA A 49 1.50 -3.25 -26.72
CA ALA A 49 2.78 -3.20 -27.40
C ALA A 49 3.43 -4.60 -27.40
N VAL A 50 3.70 -5.13 -28.60
CA VAL A 50 4.28 -6.48 -28.75
C VAL A 50 5.79 -6.46 -29.01
N ASN A 51 6.38 -5.31 -29.35
CA ASN A 51 7.81 -5.15 -29.57
C ASN A 51 8.25 -3.69 -29.30
N HIS A 52 9.57 -3.46 -29.32
CA HIS A 52 10.21 -2.17 -29.06
C HIS A 52 9.83 -1.03 -30.04
N ARG A 53 9.16 -1.32 -31.16
CA ARG A 53 8.69 -0.31 -32.12
C ARG A 53 7.27 0.18 -31.80
N HIS A 54 6.54 -0.53 -30.96
CA HIS A 54 5.19 -0.16 -30.57
C HIS A 54 5.21 0.86 -29.41
N LYS A 55 4.22 1.74 -29.41
CA LYS A 55 4.06 2.79 -28.39
C LYS A 55 3.41 2.21 -27.14
N ILE A 56 4.18 2.05 -26.07
CA ILE A 56 3.67 1.57 -24.78
C ILE A 56 2.65 2.54 -24.17
N LYS A 57 2.77 3.84 -24.46
CA LYS A 57 1.85 4.87 -23.97
C LYS A 57 0.39 4.69 -24.41
N ASP A 58 0.13 3.83 -25.40
CA ASP A 58 -1.22 3.51 -25.84
C ASP A 58 -1.87 2.41 -24.97
N GLU A 59 -1.09 1.76 -24.09
CA GLU A 59 -1.58 0.80 -23.11
C GLU A 59 -2.17 1.50 -21.88
N GLN A 60 -3.13 0.85 -21.23
CA GLN A 60 -3.69 1.26 -19.95
C GLN A 60 -3.57 0.10 -18.94
N PRO A 61 -2.50 0.09 -18.12
CA PRO A 61 -2.31 -0.95 -17.12
C PRO A 61 -3.35 -0.89 -16.00
N LEU A 62 -3.80 -2.07 -15.54
CA LEU A 62 -4.72 -2.20 -14.41
C LEU A 62 -4.00 -2.35 -13.06
N PHE A 63 -2.68 -2.42 -13.04
CA PHE A 63 -1.91 -2.25 -11.80
C PHE A 63 -1.54 -0.79 -11.59
N ILE A 64 -1.66 -0.32 -10.35
CA ILE A 64 -1.10 0.96 -9.90
C ILE A 64 0.42 0.91 -10.08
N ASP A 65 0.98 1.91 -10.75
CA ASP A 65 2.42 2.12 -10.85
C ASP A 65 2.88 3.11 -9.76
N PRO A 66 3.42 2.65 -8.62
CA PRO A 66 3.82 3.53 -7.52
C PRO A 66 4.99 4.47 -7.87
N GLY A 67 5.64 4.29 -9.02
CA GLY A 67 6.69 5.20 -9.52
C GLY A 67 6.14 6.34 -10.38
N LYS A 68 4.88 6.24 -10.82
CA LYS A 68 4.25 7.23 -11.71
C LYS A 68 2.92 7.79 -11.19
N GLU A 69 2.30 7.09 -10.25
CA GLU A 69 0.97 7.38 -9.74
C GLU A 69 1.00 7.31 -8.21
N ASP A 70 0.23 8.16 -7.50
CA ASP A 70 0.09 8.05 -6.05
C ASP A 70 -0.91 6.92 -5.73
N PRO A 71 -0.51 5.84 -5.03
CA PRO A 71 -1.43 4.78 -4.65
C PRO A 71 -2.62 5.26 -3.79
N LYS A 72 -2.48 6.39 -3.08
CA LYS A 72 -3.56 6.98 -2.27
C LYS A 72 -4.75 7.44 -3.10
N ASP A 73 -4.57 7.69 -4.39
CA ASP A 73 -5.67 8.07 -5.29
C ASP A 73 -6.57 6.87 -5.62
N PHE A 74 -6.10 5.64 -5.37
CA PHE A 74 -6.80 4.42 -5.77
C PHE A 74 -7.06 3.45 -4.62
N LEU A 75 -6.33 3.57 -3.50
CA LEU A 75 -6.37 2.64 -2.37
C LEU A 75 -6.62 3.38 -1.06
N GLY A 76 -7.58 2.89 -0.29
CA GLY A 76 -7.81 3.27 1.10
C GLY A 76 -7.66 2.07 2.03
N PHE A 77 -7.69 2.32 3.33
CA PHE A 77 -7.65 1.27 4.36
C PHE A 77 -8.81 1.42 5.34
N ARG A 78 -9.44 0.30 5.68
CA ARG A 78 -10.38 0.16 6.81
C ARG A 78 -9.75 -0.84 7.77
N GLY A 79 -9.10 -0.31 8.79
CA GLY A 79 -8.27 -1.10 9.70
C GLY A 79 -7.17 -1.83 8.92
N GLU A 80 -7.15 -3.14 9.04
CA GLU A 80 -6.18 -4.03 8.42
C GLU A 80 -6.49 -4.39 6.97
N PHE A 81 -7.61 -3.95 6.40
CA PHE A 81 -8.00 -4.29 5.03
C PHE A 81 -7.87 -3.10 4.09
N ALA A 82 -7.24 -3.32 2.93
CA ALA A 82 -7.17 -2.35 1.85
C ALA A 82 -8.47 -2.41 1.03
N TYR A 83 -8.94 -1.29 0.50
CA TYR A 83 -10.09 -1.24 -0.40
C TYR A 83 -9.82 -0.26 -1.55
N ALA A 84 -10.48 -0.47 -2.69
CA ALA A 84 -10.38 0.44 -3.83
C ALA A 84 -11.24 1.69 -3.59
N ILE A 85 -10.65 2.87 -3.74
CA ILE A 85 -11.37 4.15 -3.65
C ILE A 85 -12.23 4.31 -4.90
N GLU A 86 -13.46 4.82 -4.73
CA GLU A 86 -14.39 5.15 -5.82
C GLU A 86 -14.60 4.03 -6.86
N GLU A 87 -14.59 2.76 -6.41
CA GLU A 87 -14.69 1.59 -7.29
C GLU A 87 -13.63 1.54 -8.40
N SER A 88 -12.45 2.11 -8.13
CA SER A 88 -11.30 2.09 -9.04
C SER A 88 -10.96 0.66 -9.47
N SER A 89 -11.16 0.37 -10.76
CA SER A 89 -10.80 -0.92 -11.36
C SER A 89 -9.32 -1.24 -11.16
N LYS A 90 -8.48 -0.21 -11.14
CA LYS A 90 -7.04 -0.28 -10.92
C LYS A 90 -6.69 -0.62 -9.47
N GLY A 91 -7.36 0.05 -8.53
CA GLY A 91 -7.26 -0.24 -7.10
C GLY A 91 -7.68 -1.68 -6.79
N GLN A 92 -8.85 -2.06 -7.29
CA GLN A 92 -9.41 -3.39 -7.08
C GLN A 92 -8.52 -4.49 -7.68
N THR A 93 -8.07 -4.31 -8.93
CA THR A 93 -7.14 -5.26 -9.58
C THR A 93 -5.83 -5.38 -8.81
N THR A 94 -5.30 -4.28 -8.30
CA THR A 94 -4.06 -4.28 -7.50
C THR A 94 -4.26 -5.05 -6.19
N ILE A 95 -5.35 -4.81 -5.46
CA ILE A 95 -5.67 -5.52 -4.22
C ILE A 95 -5.81 -7.02 -4.47
N ASP A 96 -6.62 -7.40 -5.45
CA ASP A 96 -6.99 -8.80 -5.68
C ASP A 96 -5.81 -9.60 -6.25
N TYR A 97 -5.13 -9.07 -7.27
CA TYR A 97 -4.11 -9.84 -7.97
C TYR A 97 -2.76 -9.83 -7.25
N LEU A 98 -2.47 -8.78 -6.44
CA LEU A 98 -1.32 -8.80 -5.52
C LEU A 98 -1.66 -9.40 -4.15
N ASN A 99 -2.93 -9.73 -3.94
CA ASN A 99 -3.45 -10.40 -2.75
C ASN A 99 -3.15 -9.63 -1.46
N LEU A 100 -3.36 -8.31 -1.49
CA LEU A 100 -2.98 -7.41 -0.40
C LEU A 100 -3.73 -7.72 0.89
N ASN A 101 -4.94 -8.29 0.79
CA ASN A 101 -5.81 -8.59 1.94
C ASN A 101 -5.76 -10.04 2.43
N GLU A 102 -4.72 -10.78 2.07
CA GLU A 102 -4.57 -12.16 2.52
C GLU A 102 -3.22 -12.42 3.23
N ARG A 103 -3.13 -13.62 3.82
CA ARG A 103 -1.95 -14.13 4.54
C ARG A 103 -1.64 -13.31 5.79
N SER A 104 -0.36 -13.15 6.10
CA SER A 104 0.11 -12.44 7.29
C SER A 104 0.06 -10.91 7.15
N LEU A 105 -0.32 -10.36 5.99
CA LEU A 105 -0.29 -8.91 5.77
C LEU A 105 -1.41 -8.16 6.51
N PRO A 106 -2.67 -8.62 6.51
CA PRO A 106 -3.70 -8.06 7.40
C PRO A 106 -3.31 -8.20 8.88
N GLU A 107 -2.84 -9.36 9.33
CA GLU A 107 -2.45 -9.57 10.73
C GLU A 107 -1.33 -8.60 11.17
N ALA A 108 -0.29 -8.45 10.34
CA ALA A 108 0.80 -7.51 10.60
C ALA A 108 0.31 -6.05 10.64
N ARG A 109 -0.62 -5.68 9.74
CA ARG A 109 -1.26 -4.36 9.74
C ARG A 109 -2.08 -4.15 11.01
N LEU A 110 -2.94 -5.10 11.38
CA LEU A 110 -3.78 -5.00 12.58
C LEU A 110 -2.92 -4.78 13.83
N HIS A 111 -1.91 -5.62 14.03
CA HIS A 111 -1.01 -5.53 15.18
C HIS A 111 -0.24 -4.19 15.22
N HIS A 112 0.17 -3.65 14.07
CA HIS A 112 0.74 -2.30 13.98
C HIS A 112 -0.26 -1.23 14.40
N LEU A 113 -1.48 -1.29 13.87
CA LEU A 113 -2.53 -0.30 14.12
C LEU A 113 -3.02 -0.34 15.58
N GLN A 114 -3.10 -1.51 16.21
CA GLN A 114 -3.45 -1.65 17.63
C GLN A 114 -2.44 -0.96 18.54
N LYS A 115 -1.13 -1.12 18.26
CA LYS A 115 -0.07 -0.40 18.99
C LYS A 115 -0.18 1.10 18.79
N LEU A 116 -0.40 1.52 17.54
CA LEU A 116 -0.56 2.93 17.22
C LEU A 116 -1.78 3.55 17.92
N LYS A 117 -2.90 2.81 17.97
CA LYS A 117 -4.13 3.19 18.69
C LYS A 117 -3.85 3.42 20.17
N ALA A 118 -3.16 2.48 20.83
CA ALA A 118 -2.81 2.59 22.24
C ALA A 118 -1.95 3.82 22.52
N ILE A 119 -0.93 4.08 21.68
CA ILE A 119 -0.07 5.28 21.81
C ILE A 119 -0.89 6.56 21.64
N CYS A 120 -1.75 6.63 20.62
CA CYS A 120 -2.58 7.81 20.38
C CYS A 120 -3.58 8.06 21.53
N GLN A 121 -4.18 7.01 22.10
CA GLN A 121 -5.06 7.13 23.26
C GLN A 121 -4.33 7.65 24.50
N LEU A 122 -3.12 7.14 24.77
CA LEU A 122 -2.29 7.63 25.87
C LEU A 122 -1.92 9.11 25.70
N LEU A 123 -1.57 9.52 24.48
CA LEU A 123 -1.28 10.93 24.16
C LEU A 123 -2.50 11.83 24.39
N LYS A 124 -3.70 11.41 23.94
CA LYS A 124 -4.95 12.15 24.20
C LYS A 124 -5.21 12.34 25.70
N ILE A 125 -5.00 11.30 26.51
CA ILE A 125 -5.15 11.36 27.97
C ILE A 125 -4.12 12.34 28.56
N ALA A 126 -2.85 12.22 28.17
CA ALA A 126 -1.79 13.10 28.66
C ALA A 126 -2.04 14.58 28.32
N GLU A 127 -2.56 14.88 27.13
CA GLU A 127 -2.92 16.23 26.71
C GLU A 127 -4.04 16.84 27.55
N SER A 128 -5.02 16.03 27.99
CA SER A 128 -6.07 16.47 28.90
C SER A 128 -5.56 16.80 30.31
N GLN A 129 -4.41 16.25 30.71
CA GLN A 129 -3.83 16.38 32.06
C GLN A 129 -2.63 17.34 32.12
N LYS A 130 -2.38 18.14 31.07
CA LYS A 130 -1.16 18.98 30.84
C LYS A 130 -0.55 19.68 32.06
N MET A 131 -1.33 20.04 33.10
CA MET A 131 -0.84 20.72 34.31
C MET A 131 -0.40 19.80 35.46
N SER A 132 -0.56 18.48 35.37
CA SER A 132 -0.38 17.56 36.51
C SER A 132 0.63 16.43 36.28
N LEU A 133 1.31 16.37 35.13
CA LEU A 133 2.22 15.27 34.81
C LEU A 133 3.64 15.51 35.36
N PRO A 134 4.24 14.54 36.08
CA PRO A 134 5.63 14.62 36.50
C PRO A 134 6.61 14.72 35.30
N PRO A 135 7.83 15.28 35.49
CA PRO A 135 8.78 15.50 34.39
C PRO A 135 9.15 14.25 33.58
N GLU A 136 9.23 13.09 34.22
CA GLU A 136 9.49 11.81 33.57
C GLU A 136 8.38 11.39 32.59
N PHE A 137 7.11 11.66 32.94
CA PHE A 137 5.96 11.43 32.07
C PHE A 137 5.92 12.44 30.93
N GLN A 138 6.28 13.70 31.17
CA GLN A 138 6.38 14.70 30.11
C GLN A 138 7.39 14.29 29.04
N LYS A 139 8.55 13.76 29.45
CA LYS A 139 9.55 13.24 28.53
C LYS A 139 9.01 12.09 27.68
N LEU A 140 8.32 11.12 28.29
CA LEU A 140 7.71 10.00 27.56
C LEU A 140 6.65 10.46 26.55
N VAL A 141 5.88 11.51 26.88
CA VAL A 141 4.90 12.10 25.96
C VAL A 141 5.58 12.71 24.73
N GLU A 142 6.69 13.43 24.92
CA GLU A 142 7.45 13.98 23.79
C GLU A 142 8.08 12.86 22.94
N GLU A 143 8.65 11.83 23.56
CA GLU A 143 9.17 10.65 22.85
C GLU A 143 8.07 9.94 22.03
N ALA A 144 6.86 9.81 22.58
CA ALA A 144 5.72 9.22 21.87
C ALA A 144 5.23 10.10 20.70
N LYS A 145 5.26 11.42 20.83
CA LYS A 145 4.95 12.35 19.72
C LYS A 145 5.98 12.23 18.59
N ASP A 146 7.27 12.14 18.93
CA ASP A 146 8.31 11.98 17.93
C ASP A 146 8.24 10.62 17.24
N PHE A 147 7.90 9.56 17.98
CA PHE A 147 7.58 8.26 17.39
C PHE A 147 6.41 8.36 16.41
N LEU A 148 5.33 9.07 16.77
CA LEU A 148 4.18 9.25 15.89
C LEU A 148 4.55 9.99 14.59
N LYS A 149 5.35 11.06 14.69
CA LYS A 149 5.86 11.77 13.49
C LYS A 149 6.65 10.83 12.58
N LYS A 150 7.48 9.97 13.17
CA LYS A 150 8.28 8.99 12.43
C LYS A 150 7.39 7.98 11.70
N VAL A 151 6.46 7.32 12.40
CA VAL A 151 5.55 6.30 11.80
C VAL A 151 4.71 6.86 10.64
N LEU A 152 4.53 8.18 10.58
CA LEU A 152 3.78 8.85 9.51
C LEU A 152 4.65 9.31 8.34
N GLN A 153 5.94 8.96 8.30
CA GLN A 153 6.82 9.20 7.14
C GLN A 153 6.49 8.23 5.99
N ASP A 154 6.65 8.68 4.74
CA ASP A 154 6.18 7.95 3.56
C ASP A 154 6.90 6.61 3.31
N ASP A 155 8.13 6.47 3.81
CA ASP A 155 8.95 5.27 3.69
C ASP A 155 8.76 4.25 4.83
N GLU A 156 7.97 4.60 5.85
CA GLU A 156 7.67 3.70 6.97
C GLU A 156 6.61 2.64 6.62
N ALA A 157 6.70 1.52 7.32
CA ALA A 157 5.80 0.40 7.11
C ALA A 157 4.37 0.77 7.51
N PHE A 158 3.41 0.45 6.62
CA PHE A 158 1.98 0.65 6.86
C PHE A 158 1.56 2.12 7.08
N THR A 159 2.35 3.10 6.63
CA THR A 159 2.03 4.52 6.78
C THR A 159 0.66 4.89 6.20
N ALA A 160 0.29 4.38 5.03
CA ALA A 160 -1.02 4.64 4.44
C ALA A 160 -2.17 4.15 5.34
N ALA A 161 -2.07 2.92 5.87
CA ALA A 161 -3.06 2.40 6.82
C ALA A 161 -3.08 3.18 8.14
N SER A 162 -1.90 3.60 8.62
CA SER A 162 -1.75 4.41 9.83
C SER A 162 -2.46 5.76 9.70
N ARG A 163 -2.32 6.43 8.55
CA ARG A 163 -2.99 7.70 8.25
C ARG A 163 -4.51 7.51 8.21
N CYS A 164 -5.01 6.53 7.45
CA CYS A 164 -6.45 6.24 7.42
C CYS A 164 -7.02 5.92 8.81
N ALA A 165 -6.29 5.16 9.64
CA ALA A 165 -6.72 4.84 10.99
C ALA A 165 -6.76 6.07 11.90
N ILE A 166 -5.79 6.98 11.81
CA ILE A 166 -5.81 8.23 12.60
C ILE A 166 -6.96 9.14 12.13
N GLU A 167 -7.16 9.27 10.82
CA GLU A 167 -8.24 10.07 10.23
C GLU A 167 -9.63 9.58 10.65
N SER A 168 -9.82 8.25 10.75
CA SER A 168 -11.07 7.64 11.21
C SER A 168 -11.17 7.48 12.73
N ASP A 169 -10.28 8.10 13.50
CA ASP A 169 -10.12 7.89 14.95
C ASP A 169 -10.16 6.40 15.40
N PHE A 170 -9.49 5.56 14.62
CA PHE A 170 -9.37 4.11 14.84
C PHE A 170 -10.70 3.33 14.85
N GLU A 171 -11.78 3.89 14.27
CA GLU A 171 -13.11 3.25 14.16
C GLU A 171 -13.04 1.80 13.64
N PHE A 172 -12.19 1.55 12.63
CA PHE A 172 -12.09 0.24 11.98
C PHE A 172 -11.00 -0.67 12.57
N VAL A 173 -10.36 -0.28 13.68
CA VAL A 173 -9.28 -1.07 14.31
C VAL A 173 -9.85 -1.82 15.51
N ILE A 174 -10.11 -3.12 15.30
CA ILE A 174 -10.61 -4.05 16.31
C ILE A 174 -9.55 -4.39 17.36
N GLU A 175 -10.00 -4.77 18.55
CA GLU A 175 -9.17 -5.22 19.68
C GLU A 175 -8.72 -6.68 19.53
#